data_AF-A0A917JKK8-F1
#
_entry.id   AF-A0A917JKK8-F1
#
_cell.length_a   1.000
_cell.length_b   1.000
_cell.length_c   1.000
_cell.angle_alpha   90.00
_cell.angle_beta   90.00
_cell.angle_gamma   90.00
#
_symmetry.space_group_name_H-M   'P 1'
#
loop_
_entity.id
_entity.type
_entity.pdbx_description
1 polymer ?
#
loop_
_entity_poly.entity_id
_entity_poly.type
_entity_poly.pdbx_seq_one_letter_code
_entity_poly.pdbx_strand_id
1 'polypeptide(L)'
;MREAFGRTFDVPDGYLNTASIGIPPADAARAVAESVARWGRGQDGPADFVLAPRGAAWLAIHPDAPPLRPNNVNWYAGEDPWDSTYGLPLRLAGDARALDLSPTWLAQVGAAVSMDWLSGLDLAAVAEHCTGLADAFRAELGLPPAGSAIVSVPVPDAVSKLTAAGIACAARAGRARLSFHLYNTASDVERAVRALR
;
A
#
# COMPACT_ATOMS: atom_id res chain seq x y z
N MET A 1 -24.57 -12.72 18.21
CA MET A 1 -23.36 -12.40 19.00
C MET A 1 -23.08 -13.57 19.91
N ARG A 2 -21.85 -14.10 19.90
CA ARG A 2 -21.43 -15.28 20.66
C ARG A 2 -20.35 -14.91 21.65
N GLU A 3 -20.22 -15.65 22.74
CA GLU A 3 -19.15 -15.48 23.72
C GLU A 3 -18.34 -16.76 23.86
N ALA A 4 -17.01 -16.63 23.87
CA ALA A 4 -16.09 -17.73 24.13
C ALA A 4 -14.81 -17.19 24.77
N PHE A 5 -14.33 -17.86 25.83
CA PHE A 5 -13.08 -17.52 26.54
C PHE A 5 -12.98 -16.03 26.94
N GLY A 6 -14.10 -15.43 27.38
CA GLY A 6 -14.14 -14.02 27.79
C GLY A 6 -14.10 -13.01 26.65
N ARG A 7 -14.37 -13.44 25.41
CA ARG A 7 -14.37 -12.58 24.22
C ARG A 7 -15.67 -12.76 23.44
N THR A 8 -16.09 -11.69 22.77
CA THR A 8 -17.31 -11.64 21.98
C THR A 8 -17.01 -11.82 20.49
N PHE A 9 -17.87 -12.53 19.77
CA PHE A 9 -17.76 -12.81 18.34
C PHE A 9 -19.06 -12.46 17.61
N ASP A 10 -18.96 -11.72 16.51
CA ASP A 10 -20.10 -11.32 15.67
C ASP A 10 -20.33 -12.33 14.53
N VAL A 11 -20.41 -13.61 14.89
CA VAL A 11 -20.64 -14.71 13.95
C VAL A 11 -22.01 -15.36 14.22
N PRO A 12 -22.81 -15.69 13.18
CA PRO A 12 -24.13 -16.29 13.35
C PRO A 12 -24.05 -17.74 13.83
N ASP A 13 -25.18 -18.25 14.31
CA ASP A 13 -25.31 -19.66 14.63
C ASP A 13 -25.18 -20.54 13.38
N GLY A 14 -24.56 -21.71 13.56
CA GLY A 14 -24.30 -22.64 12.46
C GLY A 14 -23.15 -22.27 11.53
N TYR A 15 -22.38 -21.20 11.82
CA TYR A 15 -21.17 -20.92 11.06
C TYR A 15 -20.10 -21.99 11.32
N LEU A 16 -19.98 -22.92 10.38
CA LEU A 16 -19.03 -24.05 10.38
C LEU A 16 -18.12 -24.02 9.15
N ASN A 17 -18.02 -22.87 8.47
CA ASN A 17 -17.24 -22.74 7.25
C ASN A 17 -15.75 -22.99 7.51
N THR A 18 -15.04 -23.46 6.48
CA THR A 18 -13.61 -23.77 6.53
C THR A 18 -12.80 -22.57 7.02
N ALA A 19 -11.89 -22.84 7.97
CA ALA A 19 -11.03 -21.84 8.57
C ALA A 19 -9.87 -21.41 7.64
N SER A 20 -10.16 -21.03 6.40
CA SER A 20 -9.17 -20.44 5.48
C SER A 20 -8.73 -19.05 5.94
N ILE A 21 -9.61 -18.33 6.67
CA ILE A 21 -9.33 -17.11 7.42
C ILE A 21 -10.10 -17.23 8.74
N GLY A 22 -9.44 -17.01 9.87
CA GLY A 22 -10.11 -17.05 11.17
C GLY A 22 -11.11 -15.90 11.33
N ILE A 23 -12.25 -16.15 11.99
CA ILE A 23 -13.16 -15.10 12.42
C ILE A 23 -12.65 -14.55 13.77
N PRO A 24 -12.19 -13.29 13.82
CA PRO A 24 -11.62 -12.72 15.04
C PRO A 24 -12.71 -12.38 16.06
N PRO A 25 -12.35 -12.19 17.35
CA PRO A 25 -13.26 -11.54 18.29
C PRO A 25 -13.55 -10.10 17.84
N ALA A 26 -14.71 -9.58 18.25
CA ALA A 26 -15.24 -8.29 17.80
C ALA A 26 -14.29 -7.12 18.07
N ASP A 27 -13.52 -7.17 19.16
CA ASP A 27 -12.55 -6.12 19.49
C ASP A 27 -11.30 -6.15 18.60
N ALA A 28 -10.85 -7.32 18.16
CA ALA A 28 -9.78 -7.44 17.18
C ALA A 28 -10.24 -6.94 15.79
N ALA A 29 -11.48 -7.25 15.38
CA ALA A 29 -12.05 -6.70 14.15
C ALA A 29 -12.12 -5.17 14.18
N ARG A 30 -12.55 -4.59 15.30
CA ARG A 30 -12.58 -3.14 15.51
C ARG A 30 -11.19 -2.50 15.48
N ALA A 31 -10.19 -3.12 16.10
CA ALA A 31 -8.81 -2.62 16.06
C ALA A 31 -8.25 -2.56 14.62
N VAL A 32 -8.58 -3.55 13.79
CA VAL A 32 -8.23 -3.53 12.36
C VAL A 32 -8.95 -2.40 11.63
N ALA A 33 -10.25 -2.22 11.85
CA ALA A 33 -11.03 -1.15 11.24
C ALA A 33 -10.51 0.25 11.63
N GLU A 34 -10.15 0.45 12.90
CA GLU A 34 -9.52 1.69 13.37
C GLU A 34 -8.17 1.94 12.68
N SER A 35 -7.37 0.90 12.48
CA SER A 35 -6.11 1.02 11.73
C SER A 35 -6.34 1.40 10.27
N VAL A 36 -7.33 0.80 9.59
CA VAL A 36 -7.71 1.17 8.22
C VAL A 36 -8.14 2.64 8.17
N ALA A 37 -8.90 3.10 9.15
CA ALA A 37 -9.38 4.47 9.19
C ALA A 37 -8.24 5.48 9.45
N ARG A 38 -7.23 5.14 10.25
CA ARG A 38 -6.01 5.96 10.42
C ARG A 38 -5.19 6.03 9.14
N TRP A 39 -4.96 4.89 8.50
CA TRP A 39 -4.27 4.81 7.21
C TRP A 39 -4.94 5.69 6.15
N GLY A 40 -6.26 5.56 5.98
CA GLY A 40 -7.02 6.37 5.00
C GLY A 40 -7.01 7.87 5.26
N ARG A 41 -6.61 8.30 6.46
CA ARG A 41 -6.43 9.72 6.86
C ARG A 41 -4.96 10.18 6.82
N GLY A 42 -4.05 9.35 6.34
CA GLY A 42 -2.61 9.67 6.31
C GLY A 42 -1.97 9.76 7.70
N GLN A 43 -2.57 9.12 8.71
CA GLN A 43 -2.08 9.12 10.10
C GLN A 43 -1.06 8.00 10.37
N ASP A 44 -0.93 7.06 9.44
CA ASP A 44 0.08 6.01 9.44
C ASP A 44 1.13 6.30 8.33
N GLY A 45 2.35 5.77 8.47
CA GLY A 45 3.43 5.99 7.49
C GLY A 45 3.22 5.18 6.20
N PRO A 46 3.09 5.83 5.01
CA PRO A 46 2.97 5.11 3.75
C PRO A 46 4.31 4.46 3.36
N ALA A 47 4.23 3.30 2.69
CA ALA A 47 5.42 2.52 2.29
C ALA A 47 5.88 2.81 0.85
N ASP A 48 4.96 3.20 -0.04
CA ASP A 48 5.21 3.47 -1.46
C ASP A 48 4.14 4.42 -2.05
N PHE A 49 4.11 4.56 -3.37
CA PHE A 49 3.18 5.42 -4.11
C PHE A 49 1.88 4.74 -4.51
N VAL A 50 1.75 3.43 -4.31
CA VAL A 50 0.54 2.68 -4.68
C VAL A 50 -0.53 2.99 -3.64
N LEU A 51 -1.68 3.48 -4.10
CA LEU A 51 -2.80 3.87 -3.24
C LEU A 51 -3.61 2.66 -2.75
N ALA A 52 -2.93 1.60 -2.33
CA ALA A 52 -3.51 0.35 -1.88
C ALA A 52 -3.11 0.05 -0.42
N PRO A 53 -3.88 -0.78 0.32
CA PRO A 53 -3.49 -1.19 1.64
C PRO A 53 -2.17 -1.96 1.64
N ARG A 54 -1.38 -1.79 2.70
CA ARG A 54 -0.16 -2.60 2.91
C ARG A 54 -0.51 -4.08 2.92
N GLY A 55 0.26 -4.88 2.17
CA GLY A 55 0.07 -6.34 2.06
C GLY A 55 -0.46 -6.79 0.70
N ALA A 56 -0.84 -5.86 -0.16
CA ALA A 56 -1.05 -6.12 -1.58
C ALA A 56 0.29 -6.05 -2.33
N ALA A 57 0.53 -7.03 -3.20
CA ALA A 57 1.71 -7.10 -4.06
C ALA A 57 1.36 -7.85 -5.34
N TRP A 58 2.08 -7.54 -6.42
CA TRP A 58 1.92 -8.16 -7.72
C TRP A 58 3.28 -8.50 -8.30
N LEU A 59 3.32 -9.56 -9.10
CA LEU A 59 4.48 -9.96 -9.87
C LEU A 59 4.08 -9.99 -11.35
N ALA A 60 4.83 -9.27 -12.18
CA ALA A 60 4.73 -9.38 -13.64
C ALA A 60 5.97 -10.12 -14.16
N ILE A 61 5.73 -11.11 -15.02
CA ILE A 61 6.79 -11.91 -15.66
C ILE A 61 6.69 -11.67 -17.15
N HIS A 62 7.81 -11.31 -17.77
CA HIS A 62 7.87 -11.15 -19.23
C HIS A 62 7.61 -12.51 -19.92
N PRO A 63 6.89 -12.56 -21.05
CA PRO A 63 6.65 -13.81 -21.77
C PRO A 63 7.93 -14.58 -22.14
N ASP A 64 9.02 -13.86 -22.40
CA ASP A 64 10.34 -14.44 -22.75
C ASP A 64 11.24 -14.75 -21.54
N ALA A 65 10.72 -14.62 -20.31
CA ALA A 65 11.49 -14.97 -19.11
C ALA A 65 11.83 -16.47 -19.10
N PRO A 66 13.00 -16.87 -18.59
CA PRO A 66 13.31 -18.29 -18.43
C PRO A 66 12.30 -18.97 -17.49
N PRO A 67 12.07 -20.28 -17.63
CA PRO A 67 11.16 -21.01 -16.77
C PRO A 67 11.51 -20.82 -15.28
N LEU A 68 10.54 -20.38 -14.50
CA LEU A 68 10.67 -20.24 -13.05
C LEU A 68 10.20 -21.52 -12.36
N ARG A 69 10.87 -21.89 -11.26
CA ARG A 69 10.45 -23.01 -10.41
C ARG A 69 9.68 -22.47 -9.20
N PRO A 70 8.37 -22.74 -9.09
CA PRO A 70 7.62 -22.36 -7.90
C PRO A 70 8.12 -23.08 -6.64
N ASN A 71 8.40 -22.31 -5.59
CA ASN A 71 8.90 -22.85 -4.32
C ASN A 71 7.83 -22.87 -3.21
N ASN A 72 7.07 -21.79 -3.06
CA ASN A 72 6.06 -21.64 -2.00
C ASN A 72 4.66 -22.01 -2.49
N VAL A 73 4.54 -23.15 -3.18
CA VAL A 73 3.27 -23.56 -3.80
C VAL A 73 2.22 -23.90 -2.75
N ASN A 74 0.98 -23.56 -3.05
CA ASN A 74 -0.20 -23.82 -2.22
C ASN A 74 -1.41 -23.99 -3.14
N TRP A 75 -2.57 -24.33 -2.56
CA TRP A 75 -3.81 -24.57 -3.33
C TRP A 75 -4.20 -23.39 -4.24
N TYR A 76 -3.88 -22.14 -3.86
CA TYR A 76 -4.18 -20.95 -4.65
C TYR A 76 -3.37 -20.85 -5.95
N ALA A 77 -2.24 -21.55 -6.02
CA ALA A 77 -1.40 -21.64 -7.22
C ALA A 77 -1.89 -22.72 -8.23
N GLY A 78 -2.99 -23.41 -7.90
CA GLY A 78 -3.59 -24.42 -8.76
C GLY A 78 -4.31 -23.80 -9.97
N GLU A 79 -4.43 -24.56 -11.06
CA GLU A 79 -5.23 -24.13 -12.23
C GLU A 79 -6.66 -23.80 -11.82
N ASP A 80 -7.23 -24.69 -11.00
CA ASP A 80 -8.50 -24.54 -10.30
C ASP A 80 -8.25 -24.52 -8.79
N PRO A 81 -8.19 -23.35 -8.13
CA PRO A 81 -7.75 -23.25 -6.74
C PRO A 81 -8.52 -24.13 -5.75
N TRP A 82 -9.84 -24.10 -5.80
CA TRP A 82 -10.69 -24.84 -4.85
C TRP A 82 -10.66 -26.35 -5.10
N ASP A 83 -10.49 -26.77 -6.35
CA ASP A 83 -10.31 -28.19 -6.67
C ASP A 83 -8.88 -28.66 -6.38
N SER A 84 -7.96 -27.74 -6.07
CA SER A 84 -6.56 -27.99 -5.76
C SER A 84 -6.24 -28.09 -4.26
N THR A 85 -7.24 -28.02 -3.39
CA THR A 85 -7.05 -28.14 -1.92
C THR A 85 -6.62 -29.53 -1.47
N TYR A 86 -6.92 -30.56 -2.25
CA TYR A 86 -6.66 -31.96 -1.92
C TYR A 86 -6.00 -32.73 -3.07
N GLY A 87 -5.37 -33.85 -2.73
CA GLY A 87 -4.78 -34.78 -3.69
C GLY A 87 -3.40 -34.32 -4.19
N LEU A 88 -2.47 -35.27 -4.26
CA LEU A 88 -1.12 -35.06 -4.78
C LEU A 88 -0.97 -35.73 -6.16
N PRO A 89 -0.13 -35.19 -7.05
CA PRO A 89 0.62 -33.93 -6.89
C PRO A 89 -0.28 -32.69 -7.03
N LEU A 90 0.19 -31.53 -6.56
CA LEU A 90 -0.51 -30.26 -6.73
C LEU A 90 -0.58 -29.90 -8.22
N ARG A 91 -1.78 -29.62 -8.71
CA ARG A 91 -2.08 -29.30 -10.12
C ARG A 91 -1.91 -27.81 -10.35
N LEU A 92 -0.65 -27.37 -10.48
CA LEU A 92 -0.29 -25.96 -10.66
C LEU A 92 -0.88 -25.38 -11.94
N ALA A 93 -1.17 -24.08 -11.92
CA ALA A 93 -1.56 -23.34 -13.11
C ALA A 93 -0.46 -23.37 -14.19
N GLY A 94 -0.85 -23.30 -15.46
CA GLY A 94 0.10 -23.30 -16.58
C GLY A 94 0.88 -21.98 -16.77
N ASP A 95 0.52 -20.93 -16.03
CA ASP A 95 1.03 -19.57 -16.19
C ASP A 95 1.67 -19.03 -14.88
N ALA A 96 1.89 -17.71 -14.82
CA ALA A 96 2.47 -17.04 -13.65
C ALA A 96 1.70 -17.29 -12.34
N ARG A 97 0.41 -17.66 -12.39
CA ARG A 97 -0.38 -18.02 -11.20
C ARG A 97 0.19 -19.22 -10.44
N ALA A 98 1.04 -20.04 -11.06
CA ALA A 98 1.78 -21.09 -10.37
C ALA A 98 2.66 -20.56 -9.21
N LEU A 99 2.94 -19.25 -9.19
CA LEU A 99 3.70 -18.55 -8.15
C LEU A 99 2.82 -17.86 -7.11
N ASP A 100 1.50 -17.87 -7.28
CA ASP A 100 0.59 -17.16 -6.39
C ASP A 100 0.53 -17.79 -4.99
N LEU A 101 0.45 -16.91 -4.00
CA LEU A 101 0.10 -17.26 -2.63
C LEU A 101 -1.36 -16.94 -2.38
N SER A 102 -1.98 -17.66 -1.44
CA SER A 102 -3.28 -17.23 -0.91
C SER A 102 -3.19 -15.74 -0.53
N PRO A 103 -4.06 -14.89 -1.10
CA PRO A 103 -3.87 -13.45 -1.01
C PRO A 103 -4.14 -12.93 0.41
N THR A 104 -3.57 -11.77 0.72
CA THR A 104 -3.93 -11.00 1.92
C THR A 104 -5.30 -10.36 1.70
N TRP A 105 -6.38 -11.15 1.78
CA TRP A 105 -7.72 -10.77 1.33
C TRP A 105 -8.17 -9.34 1.67
N LEU A 106 -7.93 -8.88 2.92
CA LEU A 106 -8.26 -7.50 3.33
C LEU A 106 -7.52 -6.43 2.52
N ALA A 107 -6.25 -6.68 2.21
CA ALA A 107 -5.45 -5.76 1.40
C ALA A 107 -5.85 -5.83 -0.08
N GLN A 108 -6.06 -7.03 -0.61
CA GLN A 108 -6.44 -7.24 -2.02
C GLN A 108 -7.82 -6.66 -2.35
N VAL A 109 -8.78 -6.70 -1.42
CA VAL A 109 -10.09 -6.04 -1.61
C VAL A 109 -9.94 -4.52 -1.75
N GLY A 110 -9.16 -3.88 -0.87
CA GLY A 110 -8.91 -2.44 -0.99
C GLY A 110 -8.08 -2.10 -2.24
N ALA A 111 -7.12 -2.95 -2.57
CA ALA A 111 -6.30 -2.79 -3.77
C ALA A 111 -7.14 -2.89 -5.04
N ALA A 112 -8.11 -3.81 -5.13
CA ALA A 112 -8.97 -3.94 -6.31
C ALA A 112 -9.73 -2.63 -6.63
N VAL A 113 -10.21 -1.93 -5.59
CA VAL A 113 -10.86 -0.62 -5.75
C VAL A 113 -9.90 0.43 -6.29
N SER A 114 -8.71 0.54 -5.69
CA SER A 114 -7.73 1.54 -6.12
C SER A 114 -7.12 1.23 -7.48
N MET A 115 -6.85 -0.03 -7.78
CA MET A 115 -6.20 -0.46 -9.02
C MET A 115 -7.11 -0.29 -10.24
N ASP A 116 -8.41 -0.55 -10.09
CA ASP A 116 -9.39 -0.29 -11.16
C ASP A 116 -9.36 1.18 -11.59
N TRP A 117 -9.43 2.10 -10.63
CA TRP A 117 -9.32 3.53 -10.90
C TRP A 117 -7.93 3.94 -11.41
N LEU A 118 -6.84 3.48 -10.79
CA LEU A 118 -5.46 3.80 -11.21
C LEU A 118 -5.19 3.35 -12.65
N SER A 119 -5.78 2.23 -13.08
CA SER A 119 -5.65 1.72 -14.45
C SER A 119 -6.29 2.62 -15.50
N GLY A 120 -7.23 3.48 -15.09
CA GLY A 120 -7.90 4.46 -15.95
C GLY A 120 -7.19 5.82 -16.02
N LEU A 121 -6.09 6.03 -15.29
CA LEU A 121 -5.36 7.30 -15.28
C LEU A 121 -4.30 7.37 -16.38
N ASP A 122 -4.04 8.58 -16.86
CA ASP A 122 -2.81 8.87 -17.62
C ASP A 122 -1.63 8.97 -16.65
N LEU A 123 -0.81 7.92 -16.61
CA LEU A 123 0.36 7.86 -15.74
C LEU A 123 1.45 8.87 -16.12
N ALA A 124 1.51 9.34 -17.36
CA ALA A 124 2.44 10.39 -17.76
C ALA A 124 2.02 11.73 -17.14
N ALA A 125 0.73 12.07 -17.21
CA ALA A 125 0.18 13.26 -16.55
C ALA A 125 0.33 13.21 -15.02
N VAL A 126 0.12 12.04 -14.41
CA VAL A 126 0.35 11.85 -12.96
C VAL A 126 1.82 12.05 -12.60
N ALA A 127 2.74 11.52 -13.41
CA ALA A 127 4.18 11.71 -13.19
C ALA A 127 4.57 13.18 -13.34
N GLU A 128 4.10 13.87 -14.38
CA GLU A 128 4.34 15.29 -14.62
C GLU A 128 3.82 16.14 -13.45
N HIS A 129 2.61 15.88 -12.97
CA HIS A 129 2.05 16.56 -11.80
C HIS A 129 2.90 16.37 -10.55
N CYS A 130 3.21 15.12 -10.18
CA CYS A 130 3.95 14.82 -8.95
C CYS A 130 5.37 15.41 -8.98
N THR A 131 6.06 15.26 -10.12
CA THR A 131 7.42 15.79 -10.32
C THR A 131 7.44 17.30 -10.43
N GLY A 132 6.44 17.91 -11.09
CA GLY A 132 6.29 19.35 -11.21
C GLY A 132 6.09 20.05 -9.86
N LEU A 133 5.27 19.48 -8.97
CA LEU A 133 5.13 19.99 -7.59
C LEU A 133 6.44 19.92 -6.81
N ALA A 134 7.16 18.81 -6.94
CA ALA A 134 8.45 18.63 -6.29
C ALA A 134 9.52 19.61 -6.82
N ASP A 135 9.56 19.83 -8.14
CA ASP A 135 10.49 20.77 -8.76
C ASP A 135 10.13 22.23 -8.46
N ALA A 136 8.84 22.58 -8.34
CA ALA A 136 8.41 23.88 -7.83
C ALA A 136 8.88 24.12 -6.38
N PHE A 137 8.72 23.12 -5.51
CA PHE A 137 9.25 23.18 -4.14
C PHE A 137 10.79 23.33 -4.11
N ARG A 138 11.50 22.61 -4.99
CA ARG A 138 12.96 22.70 -5.12
C ARG A 138 13.40 24.09 -5.57
N ALA A 139 12.71 24.69 -6.54
CA ALA A 139 13.00 26.04 -7.02
C ALA A 139 12.91 27.09 -5.91
N GLU A 140 11.90 26.99 -5.04
CA GLU A 140 11.73 27.89 -3.88
C GLU A 140 12.84 27.77 -2.83
N LEU A 141 13.57 26.63 -2.83
CA LEU A 141 14.76 26.39 -2.01
C LEU A 141 16.08 26.67 -2.76
N GLY A 142 16.03 27.18 -4.00
CA GLY A 142 17.21 27.45 -4.82
C GLY A 142 17.92 26.18 -5.33
N LEU A 143 17.20 25.06 -5.43
CA LEU A 143 17.73 23.78 -5.91
C LEU A 143 17.38 23.59 -7.39
N PRO A 144 18.26 22.93 -8.19
CA PRO A 144 17.94 22.59 -9.58
C PRO A 144 16.78 21.58 -9.64
N PRO A 145 16.00 21.55 -10.73
CA PRO A 145 14.97 20.53 -10.92
C PRO A 145 15.62 19.13 -10.96
N ALA A 146 14.88 18.12 -10.48
CA ALA A 146 15.34 16.74 -10.43
C ALA A 146 14.44 15.77 -11.20
N GLY A 147 13.23 16.19 -11.63
CA GLY A 147 12.28 15.28 -12.29
C GLY A 147 11.88 14.11 -11.38
N SER A 148 11.88 14.33 -10.05
CA SER A 148 11.53 13.31 -9.06
C SER A 148 10.50 13.87 -8.08
N ALA A 149 9.48 13.09 -7.80
CA ALA A 149 8.43 13.42 -6.82
C ALA A 149 8.94 13.43 -5.37
N ILE A 150 10.18 12.99 -5.12
CA ILE A 150 10.77 12.87 -3.78
C ILE A 150 11.87 13.91 -3.61
N VAL A 151 11.80 14.69 -2.52
CA VAL A 151 12.80 15.70 -2.20
C VAL A 151 13.47 15.39 -0.86
N SER A 152 14.80 15.26 -0.88
CA SER A 152 15.64 15.25 0.33
C SER A 152 16.02 16.68 0.69
N VAL A 153 15.38 17.23 1.72
CA VAL A 153 15.41 18.66 2.05
C VAL A 153 16.77 19.06 2.68
N PRO A 154 17.55 19.98 2.05
CA PRO A 154 18.86 20.42 2.53
C PRO A 154 18.79 21.56 3.56
N VAL A 155 17.72 21.62 4.36
CA VAL A 155 17.53 22.68 5.35
C VAL A 155 17.79 22.12 6.75
N PRO A 156 18.63 22.77 7.57
CA PRO A 156 18.80 22.40 8.98
C PRO A 156 17.46 22.39 9.72
N ASP A 157 17.29 21.41 10.61
CA ASP A 157 16.08 21.24 11.42
C ASP A 157 14.77 21.12 10.63
N ALA A 158 14.84 20.77 9.34
CA ALA A 158 13.68 20.70 8.45
C ALA A 158 12.55 19.82 9.01
N VAL A 159 12.87 18.68 9.62
CA VAL A 159 11.86 17.79 10.21
C VAL A 159 11.06 18.50 11.29
N SER A 160 11.75 19.16 12.22
CA SER A 160 11.13 19.90 13.33
C SER A 160 10.30 21.08 12.82
N LYS A 161 10.85 21.85 11.88
CA LYS A 161 10.17 22.99 11.24
C LYS A 161 8.88 22.58 10.52
N LEU A 162 8.95 21.54 9.68
CA LEU A 162 7.80 21.01 8.95
C LEU A 162 6.73 20.46 9.91
N THR A 163 7.15 19.68 10.90
CA THR A 163 6.22 19.08 11.88
C THR A 163 5.51 20.15 12.71
N ALA A 164 6.23 21.20 13.14
CA ALA A 164 5.64 22.33 13.86
C ALA A 164 4.59 23.09 13.03
N ALA A 165 4.73 23.08 11.70
CA ALA A 165 3.75 23.63 10.77
C ALA A 165 2.60 22.64 10.42
N GLY A 166 2.55 21.47 11.06
CA GLY A 166 1.54 20.44 10.80
C GLY A 166 1.80 19.61 9.53
N ILE A 167 3.02 19.66 8.97
CA ILE A 167 3.37 18.92 7.75
C ILE A 167 3.99 17.58 8.12
N ALA A 168 3.32 16.50 7.72
CA ALA A 168 3.84 15.14 7.86
C ALA A 168 5.02 14.92 6.91
N CYS A 169 6.17 14.48 7.45
CA CYS A 169 7.35 14.17 6.67
C CYS A 169 8.17 13.03 7.32
N ALA A 170 9.04 12.40 6.54
CA ALA A 170 9.92 11.35 7.03
C ALA A 170 11.34 11.89 7.30
N ALA A 171 11.96 11.45 8.39
CA ALA A 171 13.41 11.62 8.58
C ALA A 171 14.17 10.44 7.97
N ARG A 172 15.14 10.70 7.09
CA ARG A 172 16.03 9.68 6.50
C ARG A 172 17.46 10.22 6.45
N ALA A 173 18.41 9.47 7.01
CA ALA A 173 19.82 9.87 7.09
C ALA A 173 20.02 11.31 7.61
N GLY A 174 19.29 11.67 8.69
CA GLY A 174 19.38 13.00 9.30
C GLY A 174 18.71 14.14 8.53
N ARG A 175 17.98 13.85 7.44
CA ARG A 175 17.32 14.87 6.60
C ARG A 175 15.82 14.64 6.52
N ALA A 176 15.05 15.72 6.36
CA ALA A 176 13.64 15.59 6.00
C ALA A 176 13.51 15.09 4.56
N ARG A 177 12.57 14.19 4.34
CA ARG A 177 12.21 13.63 3.04
C ARG A 177 10.72 13.88 2.81
N LEU A 178 10.43 14.64 1.76
CA LEU A 178 9.08 14.91 1.28
C LEU A 178 8.82 14.07 0.03
N SER A 179 7.56 13.69 -0.18
CA SER A 179 7.12 12.98 -1.37
C SER A 179 5.80 13.58 -1.80
N PHE A 180 5.79 14.19 -2.99
CA PHE A 180 4.61 14.79 -3.58
C PHE A 180 3.85 13.73 -4.36
N HIS A 181 2.55 13.64 -4.13
CA HIS A 181 1.67 12.64 -4.71
C HIS A 181 0.54 13.31 -5.50
N LEU A 182 -0.25 12.52 -6.23
CA LEU A 182 -1.33 13.00 -7.09
C LEU A 182 -2.40 13.78 -6.33
N TYR A 183 -2.57 13.52 -5.04
CA TYR A 183 -3.51 14.25 -4.18
C TYR A 183 -2.94 15.58 -3.64
N ASN A 184 -1.65 15.85 -3.84
CA ASN A 184 -1.04 17.11 -3.42
C ASN A 184 -1.28 18.23 -4.42
N THR A 185 -1.14 19.46 -3.93
CA THR A 185 -1.43 20.69 -4.66
C THR A 185 -0.32 21.73 -4.48
N ALA A 186 -0.37 22.81 -5.26
CA ALA A 186 0.54 23.95 -5.09
C ALA A 186 0.45 24.58 -3.67
N SER A 187 -0.73 24.54 -3.03
CA SER A 187 -0.88 25.00 -1.63
C SER A 187 -0.01 24.18 -0.67
N ASP A 188 0.18 22.87 -0.92
CA ASP A 188 1.06 22.05 -0.08
C ASP A 188 2.54 22.46 -0.24
N VAL A 189 2.94 22.80 -1.48
CA VAL A 189 4.27 23.36 -1.77
C VAL A 189 4.47 24.67 -1.01
N GLU A 190 3.54 25.61 -1.12
CA GLU A 190 3.60 26.91 -0.44
C GLU A 190 3.70 26.77 1.09
N ARG A 191 2.93 25.85 1.68
CA ARG A 191 2.97 25.56 3.12
C ARG A 191 4.33 25.01 3.54
N ALA A 192 4.87 24.06 2.77
CA ALA A 192 6.18 23.48 3.07
C ALA A 192 7.32 24.49 2.93
N VAL A 193 7.29 25.34 1.90
CA VAL A 193 8.27 26.42 1.71
C VAL A 193 8.21 27.41 2.88
N ARG A 194 7.01 27.84 3.25
CA ARG A 194 6.81 28.77 4.38
C ARG A 194 7.33 28.20 5.70
N ALA A 195 7.18 26.91 5.94
CA ALA A 195 7.66 26.27 7.15
C ALA A 195 9.20 26.21 7.23
N LEU A 196 9.90 26.20 6.08
CA LEU A 196 11.35 26.04 6.03
C LEU A 196 12.13 27.36 6.05
N ARG A 197 11.49 28.45 5.59
CA ARG A 197 11.99 29.82 5.67
C ARG A 197 11.92 30.32 7.11
#